data_AF-A0A914XE89-F1
#
_entry.id   AF-A0A914XE89-F1
#
_cell.length_a   1.000
_cell.length_b   1.000
_cell.length_c   1.000
_cell.angle_alpha   90.00
_cell.angle_beta   90.00
_cell.angle_gamma   90.00
#
_symmetry.space_group_name_H-M   'P 1'
#
loop_
_entity.id
_entity.type
_entity.pdbx_description
1 polymer ?
#
loop_
_entity_poly.entity_id
_entity_poly.type
_entity_poly.pdbx_seq_one_letter_code
_entity_poly.pdbx_strand_id
1 'polypeptide(L)'
;MNEKHRNALQASQYDICQELDAEDVLPYLNTKGIVQDGQIEELMVIARKEMRNMRLIHIVKGAGPLAFQEFINALQICNKEFLASKILARLSSSSTQQLTLPEKNITVSNSARETSDLETPASGFTSGIQSRDLFGGTQNNQVAHRDIVIYNFNGTIGQT
;
A
#
# COMPACT_ATOMS: atom_id res chain seq x y z
N MET A 1 -14.97 15.64 -5.86
CA MET A 1 -14.19 14.39 -5.99
C MET A 1 -15.13 13.22 -5.81
N ASN A 2 -15.04 12.17 -6.63
CA ASN A 2 -15.90 10.99 -6.52
C ASN A 2 -15.48 10.10 -5.34
N GLU A 3 -16.42 9.33 -4.80
CA GLU A 3 -16.20 8.44 -3.67
C GLU A 3 -15.17 7.34 -3.97
N LYS A 4 -15.21 6.77 -5.18
CA LYS A 4 -14.19 5.80 -5.64
C LYS A 4 -12.77 6.37 -5.58
N HIS A 5 -12.60 7.63 -6.01
CA HIS A 5 -11.30 8.31 -5.95
C HIS A 5 -10.87 8.54 -4.49
N ARG A 6 -11.81 8.89 -3.61
CA ARG A 6 -11.54 9.10 -2.18
C ARG A 6 -11.10 7.82 -1.50
N ASN A 7 -11.78 6.71 -1.81
CA ASN A 7 -11.44 5.38 -1.28
C ASN A 7 -10.08 4.91 -1.79
N ALA A 8 -9.74 5.16 -3.05
CA ALA A 8 -8.41 4.83 -3.59
C ALA A 8 -7.29 5.62 -2.89
N LEU A 9 -7.47 6.94 -2.68
CA LEU A 9 -6.49 7.74 -1.91
C LEU A 9 -6.38 7.27 -0.46
N GLN A 10 -7.50 6.93 0.18
CA GLN A 10 -7.51 6.48 1.57
C GLN A 10 -6.83 5.12 1.73
N ALA A 11 -7.09 4.17 0.83
CA ALA A 11 -6.39 2.90 0.83
C ALA A 11 -4.87 3.11 0.69
N SER A 12 -4.45 4.01 -0.21
CA SER A 12 -3.04 4.34 -0.47
C SER A 12 -2.41 5.35 0.47
N GLN A 13 -3.14 5.77 1.52
CA GLN A 13 -2.69 6.83 2.40
C GLN A 13 -1.36 6.51 3.09
N TYR A 14 -1.19 5.26 3.56
CA TYR A 14 0.06 4.83 4.18
C TYR A 14 1.26 4.94 3.22
N ASP A 15 1.09 4.45 2.00
CA ASP A 15 2.13 4.45 0.97
C ASP A 15 2.51 5.89 0.56
N ILE A 16 1.50 6.75 0.39
CA ILE A 16 1.71 8.16 0.08
C ILE A 16 2.44 8.86 1.23
N CYS A 17 2.09 8.58 2.49
CA CYS A 17 2.72 9.25 3.62
C CYS A 17 4.22 8.92 3.77
N GLN A 18 4.62 7.70 3.41
CA GLN A 18 6.02 7.26 3.49
C GLN A 18 6.86 7.76 2.31
N GLU A 19 6.35 7.65 1.08
CA GLU A 19 7.16 7.85 -0.12
C GLU A 19 7.02 9.23 -0.78
N LEU A 20 5.92 9.95 -0.53
CA LEU A 20 5.68 11.25 -1.17
C LEU A 20 6.51 12.34 -0.49
N ASP A 21 7.18 13.18 -1.27
CA ASP A 21 7.75 14.42 -0.77
C ASP A 21 6.81 15.56 -1.20
N ALA A 22 6.00 16.07 -0.27
CA ALA A 22 4.99 17.08 -0.58
C ALA A 22 5.60 18.33 -1.24
N GLU A 23 6.83 18.68 -0.87
CA GLU A 23 7.55 19.86 -1.40
C GLU A 23 7.71 19.82 -2.93
N ASP A 24 7.87 18.64 -3.51
CA ASP A 24 8.07 18.47 -4.95
C ASP A 24 6.77 18.64 -5.74
N VAL A 25 5.64 18.22 -5.16
CA VAL A 25 4.32 18.23 -5.84
C VAL A 25 3.54 19.52 -5.61
N LEU A 26 3.80 20.25 -4.52
CA LEU A 26 3.08 21.46 -4.15
C LEU A 26 3.12 22.56 -5.22
N PRO A 27 4.26 22.87 -5.88
CA PRO A 27 4.31 23.91 -6.92
C PRO A 27 3.37 23.61 -8.10
N TYR A 28 3.29 22.34 -8.49
CA TYR A 28 2.39 21.91 -9.56
C TYR A 28 0.93 22.03 -9.15
N LEU A 29 0.60 21.55 -7.94
CA LEU A 29 -0.77 21.62 -7.41
C LEU A 29 -1.24 23.07 -7.21
N ASN A 30 -0.33 23.99 -6.87
CA ASN A 30 -0.62 25.41 -6.80
C ASN A 30 -0.97 26.00 -8.17
N THR A 31 -0.16 25.68 -9.19
CA THR A 31 -0.40 26.12 -10.57
C THR A 31 -1.75 25.67 -11.10
N LYS A 32 -2.26 24.53 -10.62
CA LYS A 32 -3.58 23.98 -10.96
C LYS A 32 -4.71 24.48 -10.07
N GLY A 33 -4.43 25.32 -9.08
CA GLY A 33 -5.42 25.85 -8.13
C GLY A 33 -6.01 24.79 -7.21
N ILE A 34 -5.32 23.65 -7.02
CA ILE A 34 -5.77 22.55 -6.14
C ILE A 34 -5.38 22.84 -4.69
N VAL A 35 -4.21 23.44 -4.49
CA VAL A 35 -3.71 23.90 -3.19
C VAL A 35 -3.45 25.40 -3.30
N GLN A 36 -3.91 26.18 -2.34
CA GLN A 36 -3.70 27.64 -2.32
C GLN A 36 -2.39 27.99 -1.59
N ASP A 37 -1.80 29.15 -1.87
CA ASP A 37 -0.54 29.59 -1.24
C ASP A 37 -0.59 29.53 0.29
N GLY A 38 -1.67 29.98 0.92
CA GLY A 38 -1.84 29.89 2.39
C GLY A 38 -1.86 28.45 2.92
N GLN A 39 -2.32 27.48 2.13
CA GLN A 39 -2.27 26.06 2.49
C GLN A 39 -0.88 25.47 2.28
N ILE A 40 -0.12 25.97 1.30
CA ILE A 40 1.28 25.59 1.09
C ILE A 40 2.10 26.06 2.27
N GLU A 41 1.93 27.31 2.70
CA GLU A 41 2.56 27.85 3.90
C GLU A 41 2.24 26.99 5.13
N GLU A 42 0.96 26.63 5.35
CA GLU A 42 0.55 25.73 6.44
C GLU A 42 1.26 24.37 6.36
N LEU A 43 1.37 23.79 5.17
CA LEU A 43 2.05 22.50 4.95
C LEU A 43 3.56 22.58 5.20
N MET A 44 4.21 23.66 4.78
CA MET A 44 5.66 23.84 4.92
C MET A 44 6.10 24.01 6.38
N VAL A 45 5.21 24.50 7.24
CA VAL A 45 5.47 24.61 8.69
C VAL A 45 5.45 23.24 9.38
N ILE A 46 4.80 22.21 8.80
CA ILE A 46 4.72 20.88 9.40
C ILE A 46 6.08 20.17 9.27
N ALA A 47 6.76 19.95 10.40
CA ALA A 47 8.09 19.34 10.45
C ALA A 47 8.11 17.85 10.05
N ARG A 48 7.05 17.09 10.38
CA ARG A 48 6.99 15.66 10.07
C ARG A 48 6.45 15.43 8.66
N LYS A 49 7.26 14.80 7.80
CA LYS A 49 6.90 14.39 6.43
C LYS A 49 5.55 13.68 6.37
N GLU A 50 5.34 12.68 7.22
CA GLU A 50 4.10 11.89 7.26
C GLU A 50 2.87 12.75 7.56
N MET A 51 2.96 13.65 8.55
CA MET A 51 1.87 14.55 8.92
C MET A 51 1.58 15.56 7.81
N ARG A 52 2.63 16.07 7.16
CA ARG A 52 2.51 16.98 6.00
C ARG A 52 1.80 16.29 4.85
N ASN A 53 2.20 15.07 4.51
CA ASN A 53 1.58 14.28 3.46
C ASN A 53 0.12 13.92 3.78
N MET A 54 -0.19 13.56 5.04
CA MET A 54 -1.57 13.35 5.46
C MET A 54 -2.42 14.61 5.27
N ARG A 55 -1.89 15.78 5.65
CA ARG A 55 -2.57 17.06 5.48
C ARG A 55 -2.78 17.40 4.01
N LEU A 56 -1.79 17.16 3.16
CA LEU A 56 -1.89 17.32 1.71
C LEU A 56 -3.00 16.45 1.12
N ILE A 57 -3.05 15.16 1.48
CA ILE A 57 -4.13 14.25 1.03
C ILE A 57 -5.50 14.78 1.46
N HIS A 58 -5.60 15.33 2.67
CA HIS A 58 -6.86 15.92 3.16
C HIS A 58 -7.30 17.13 2.32
N ILE A 59 -6.37 18.02 1.96
CA ILE A 59 -6.63 19.18 1.09
C ILE A 59 -7.09 18.70 -0.29
N VAL A 60 -6.37 17.76 -0.91
CA VAL A 60 -6.70 17.21 -2.24
C VAL A 60 -8.09 16.55 -2.24
N LYS A 61 -8.47 15.85 -1.15
CA LYS A 61 -9.81 15.25 -1.00
C LYS A 61 -10.94 16.29 -0.96
N GLY A 62 -10.64 17.50 -0.49
CA GLY A 62 -11.56 18.64 -0.40
C GLY A 62 -11.60 19.53 -1.64
N ALA A 63 -10.52 19.57 -2.43
CA ALA A 63 -10.32 20.57 -3.49
C ALA A 63 -11.24 20.43 -4.73
N GLY A 64 -11.90 19.28 -4.95
CA GLY A 64 -12.93 19.16 -6.00
C GLY A 64 -12.82 17.91 -6.88
N PRO A 65 -13.62 17.80 -7.95
CA PRO A 65 -13.66 16.62 -8.83
C PRO A 65 -12.37 16.40 -9.63
N LEU A 66 -11.71 17.48 -10.04
CA LEU A 66 -10.47 17.44 -10.84
C LEU A 66 -9.21 17.21 -9.98
N ALA A 67 -9.28 17.47 -8.69
CA ALA A 67 -8.14 17.38 -7.77
C ALA A 67 -7.44 16.02 -7.79
N PHE A 68 -8.20 14.93 -7.94
CA PHE A 68 -7.61 13.59 -8.04
C PHE A 68 -6.74 13.42 -9.29
N GLN A 69 -7.23 13.84 -10.46
CA GLN A 69 -6.50 13.68 -11.71
C GLN A 69 -5.25 14.57 -11.73
N GLU A 70 -5.37 15.81 -11.28
CA GLU A 70 -4.22 16.72 -11.18
C GLU A 70 -3.20 16.23 -10.15
N PHE A 71 -3.64 15.58 -9.07
CA PHE A 71 -2.74 14.95 -8.11
C PHE A 71 -1.97 13.77 -8.72
N ILE A 72 -2.63 12.90 -9.50
CA ILE A 72 -1.96 11.82 -10.23
C ILE A 72 -0.97 12.38 -11.24
N ASN A 73 -1.33 13.45 -11.95
CA ASN A 73 -0.45 14.11 -12.91
C ASN A 73 0.77 14.74 -12.22
N ALA A 74 0.58 15.37 -11.05
CA ALA A 74 1.66 15.89 -10.22
C ALA A 74 2.64 14.77 -9.84
N LEU A 75 2.13 13.60 -9.44
CA LEU A 75 2.97 12.44 -9.11
C LEU A 75 3.77 11.95 -10.32
N GLN A 76 3.20 11.95 -11.52
CA GLN A 76 3.90 11.55 -12.73
C GLN A 76 5.02 12.55 -13.09
N ILE A 77 4.74 13.85 -13.03
CA ILE A 77 5.70 14.90 -13.35
C ILE A 77 6.88 14.91 -12.36
N CYS A 78 6.61 14.61 -11.09
CA CYS A 78 7.65 14.55 -10.05
C CYS A 78 8.39 13.19 -10.00
N ASN A 79 8.29 12.35 -11.03
CA ASN A 79 8.91 11.01 -11.10
C ASN A 79 8.45 10.04 -9.99
N LYS A 80 7.25 10.23 -9.43
CA LYS A 80 6.62 9.35 -8.45
C LYS A 80 5.55 8.47 -9.12
N GLU A 81 5.85 7.99 -10.33
CA GLU A 81 4.93 7.19 -11.16
C GLU A 81 4.51 5.87 -10.49
N PHE A 82 5.36 5.31 -9.64
CA PHE A 82 5.04 4.12 -8.84
C PHE A 82 3.83 4.36 -7.92
N LEU A 83 3.80 5.51 -7.23
CA LEU A 83 2.68 5.89 -6.37
C LEU A 83 1.40 6.13 -7.19
N ALA A 84 1.52 6.84 -8.31
CA ALA A 84 0.41 7.06 -9.23
C ALA A 84 -0.19 5.72 -9.72
N SER A 85 0.66 4.81 -10.18
CA SER A 85 0.27 3.48 -10.65
C SER A 85 -0.40 2.66 -9.57
N LYS A 86 0.10 2.71 -8.33
CA LYS A 86 -0.48 1.99 -7.18
C LYS A 86 -1.85 2.52 -6.80
N ILE A 87 -2.06 3.84 -6.85
CA ILE A 87 -3.37 4.47 -6.60
C ILE A 87 -4.36 4.09 -7.71
N LEU A 88 -3.93 4.17 -8.98
CA LEU A 88 -4.77 3.80 -10.13
C LEU A 88 -5.13 2.31 -10.12
N ALA A 89 -4.18 1.44 -9.79
CA ALA A 89 -4.43 0.01 -9.64
C ALA A 89 -5.52 -0.26 -8.60
N ARG A 90 -5.48 0.39 -7.44
CA ARG A 90 -6.52 0.24 -6.41
C ARG A 90 -7.85 0.84 -6.82
N LEU A 91 -7.86 1.90 -7.62
CA LEU A 91 -9.08 2.43 -8.21
C LEU A 91 -9.73 1.40 -9.13
N SER A 92 -8.96 0.72 -9.99
CA SER A 92 -9.47 -0.38 -10.82
C SER A 92 -9.91 -1.59 -10.00
N SER A 93 -9.16 -1.98 -8.96
CA SER A 93 -9.50 -3.12 -8.10
C SER A 93 -10.77 -2.87 -7.28
N SER A 94 -11.08 -1.62 -6.93
CA SER A 94 -12.32 -1.27 -6.25
C SER A 94 -13.59 -1.47 -7.11
N SER A 95 -13.42 -1.69 -8.42
CA SER A 95 -14.50 -2.04 -9.34
C SER A 95 -14.71 -3.55 -9.49
N THR A 96 -13.89 -4.38 -8.83
CA THR A 96 -13.96 -5.84 -8.90
C THR A 96 -13.96 -6.45 -7.49
N GLN A 97 -15.11 -6.41 -6.82
CA GLN A 97 -15.47 -7.52 -5.93
C GLN A 97 -16.04 -8.66 -6.79
N GLN A 98 -15.20 -9.28 -7.63
CA GLN A 98 -15.44 -10.63 -8.14
C GLN A 98 -14.14 -11.16 -8.74
N LEU A 99 -13.27 -11.72 -7.91
CA LEU A 99 -12.36 -12.77 -8.35
C LEU A 99 -12.41 -13.89 -7.32
N THR A 100 -13.36 -14.80 -7.56
CA THR A 100 -13.24 -16.22 -7.24
C THR A 100 -11.80 -16.67 -7.45
N LEU A 101 -11.25 -17.34 -6.44
CA LEU A 101 -10.01 -18.11 -6.57
C LEU A 101 -10.13 -18.99 -7.82
N PRO A 102 -9.14 -19.02 -8.73
CA PRO A 102 -9.02 -20.17 -9.60
C PRO A 102 -8.71 -21.36 -8.70
N GLU A 103 -9.71 -22.22 -8.50
CA GLU A 103 -9.51 -23.56 -7.97
C GLU A 103 -8.41 -24.21 -8.81
N LYS A 104 -7.23 -24.39 -8.21
CA LYS A 104 -6.31 -25.42 -8.66
C LYS A 104 -7.02 -26.75 -8.41
N ASN A 105 -7.85 -27.14 -9.37
CA ASN A 105 -8.36 -28.49 -9.52
C ASN A 105 -7.15 -29.39 -9.82
N ILE A 106 -6.48 -29.82 -8.75
CA ILE A 106 -5.56 -30.94 -8.81
C ILE A 106 -6.46 -32.18 -8.94
N THR A 107 -6.88 -32.46 -10.16
CA THR A 107 -7.43 -33.77 -10.52
C THR A 107 -6.28 -34.76 -10.42
N VAL A 108 -6.08 -35.32 -9.23
CA VAL A 108 -5.25 -36.51 -9.04
C VAL A 108 -6.06 -37.68 -9.61
N SER A 109 -5.80 -38.01 -10.87
CA SER A 109 -6.26 -39.25 -11.48
C SER A 109 -5.54 -40.43 -10.83
N ASN A 110 -6.16 -41.02 -9.81
CA ASN A 110 -5.79 -42.34 -9.31
C ASN A 110 -6.52 -43.40 -10.11
N SER A 111 -5.81 -44.11 -10.99
CA SER A 111 -6.11 -45.46 -11.48
C SER A 111 -4.93 -45.92 -12.34
N ALA A 112 -3.96 -46.63 -11.75
CA ALA A 112 -3.91 -48.08 -11.60
C ALA A 112 -3.34 -48.79 -12.84
N ARG A 113 -2.14 -49.40 -12.72
CA ARG A 113 -1.90 -50.86 -12.79
C ARG A 113 -0.43 -51.24 -13.01
N GLU A 114 -0.13 -52.41 -12.42
CA GLU A 114 1.06 -53.27 -12.45
C GLU A 114 1.73 -53.45 -13.84
N THR A 115 3.04 -53.76 -13.86
CA THR A 115 3.58 -55.13 -14.06
C THR A 115 5.13 -55.15 -14.14
N SER A 116 5.73 -55.90 -13.21
CA SER A 116 6.82 -56.89 -13.34
C SER A 116 8.20 -56.65 -14.00
N ASP A 117 9.19 -57.28 -13.35
CA ASP A 117 10.46 -57.87 -13.81
C ASP A 117 11.81 -57.11 -13.75
N LEU A 118 12.61 -57.53 -12.75
CA LEU A 118 13.95 -58.16 -12.83
C LEU A 118 15.15 -57.37 -13.41
N GLU A 119 16.09 -56.96 -12.54
CA GLU A 119 17.45 -57.53 -12.42
C GLU A 119 18.32 -56.75 -11.39
N THR A 120 19.16 -57.50 -10.68
CA THR A 120 20.07 -57.14 -9.56
C THR A 120 21.50 -56.89 -10.10
N PRO A 121 22.58 -56.81 -9.28
CA PRO A 121 23.04 -55.86 -8.25
C PRO A 121 24.29 -55.05 -8.68
N ALA A 122 24.68 -54.01 -7.92
CA ALA A 122 26.06 -53.88 -7.35
C ALA A 122 26.29 -52.54 -6.62
N SER A 123 26.62 -52.67 -5.33
CA SER A 123 27.78 -52.07 -4.64
C SER A 123 28.00 -50.54 -4.62
N GLY A 124 27.77 -49.97 -3.44
CA GLY A 124 28.77 -49.21 -2.67
C GLY A 124 29.05 -47.75 -3.07
N PHE A 125 28.84 -46.81 -2.15
CA PHE A 125 29.91 -46.21 -1.36
C PHE A 125 29.36 -45.23 -0.31
N THR A 126 30.04 -45.22 0.83
CA THR A 126 29.79 -44.45 2.06
C THR A 126 30.44 -43.07 2.01
N SER A 127 29.96 -42.18 2.91
CA SER A 127 30.51 -40.90 3.43
C SER A 127 29.50 -39.76 3.20
N GLY A 128 28.86 -39.14 4.19
CA GLY A 128 29.28 -38.86 5.56
C GLY A 128 29.67 -37.38 5.64
N ILE A 129 28.74 -36.49 6.05
CA ILE A 129 29.05 -35.22 6.72
C ILE A 129 27.97 -34.93 7.77
N GLN A 130 28.48 -34.54 8.94
CA GLN A 130 27.85 -34.30 10.22
C GLN A 130 27.84 -32.78 10.46
N SER A 131 26.71 -32.18 10.87
CA SER A 131 26.61 -30.86 11.54
C SER A 131 25.17 -30.71 12.05
N ARG A 132 24.86 -30.89 13.33
CA ARG A 132 25.19 -30.10 14.54
C ARG A 132 24.21 -28.94 14.76
N ASP A 133 23.64 -28.99 15.95
CA ASP A 133 22.54 -28.22 16.55
C ASP A 133 22.82 -26.71 16.65
N LEU A 134 21.77 -25.86 16.58
CA LEU A 134 21.48 -24.77 17.55
C LEU A 134 20.34 -23.82 17.09
N PHE A 135 19.66 -23.25 18.10
CA PHE A 135 18.60 -22.22 18.10
C PHE A 135 17.17 -22.73 17.91
N GLY A 136 16.26 -22.62 18.89
CA GLY A 136 16.11 -21.58 19.91
C GLY A 136 14.82 -20.80 19.66
N GLY A 137 13.68 -21.51 19.65
CA GLY A 137 12.37 -20.91 19.45
C GLY A 137 11.71 -20.61 20.80
N THR A 138 11.47 -19.33 21.08
CA THR A 138 10.28 -18.77 21.74
C THR A 138 10.51 -17.27 21.90
N GLN A 139 9.81 -16.43 21.13
CA GLN A 139 9.53 -15.06 21.54
C GLN A 139 8.05 -14.77 21.36
N ASN A 140 7.36 -14.76 22.51
CA ASN A 140 6.03 -14.20 22.71
C ASN A 140 6.08 -12.71 22.38
N ASN A 141 5.37 -12.26 21.35
CA ASN A 141 5.19 -10.84 21.11
C ASN A 141 3.91 -10.37 21.81
N GLN A 142 4.09 -9.69 22.94
CA GLN A 142 3.02 -9.03 23.66
C GLN A 142 2.46 -7.88 22.81
N VAL A 143 1.14 -7.88 22.65
CA VAL A 143 0.40 -6.82 21.95
C VAL A 143 0.35 -5.59 22.85
N ALA A 144 1.20 -4.60 22.57
CA ALA A 144 1.11 -3.29 23.19
C ALA A 144 -0.11 -2.55 22.63
N HIS A 145 -1.16 -2.46 23.45
CA HIS A 145 -2.31 -1.60 23.26
C HIS A 145 -1.83 -0.14 23.11
N ARG A 146 -1.86 0.41 21.90
CA ARG A 146 -1.66 1.85 21.68
C ARG A 146 -3.02 2.54 21.71
N ASP A 147 -3.21 3.31 22.76
CA ASP A 147 -4.27 4.30 22.97
C ASP A 147 -4.44 5.17 21.70
N ILE A 148 -5.62 5.11 21.10
CA ILE A 148 -6.00 5.96 19.96
C ILE A 148 -6.49 7.28 20.55
N VAL A 149 -5.64 8.31 20.53
CA VAL A 149 -6.06 9.69 20.82
C VAL A 149 -6.83 10.22 19.62
N ILE A 150 -8.17 10.25 19.72
CA ILE A 150 -9.04 10.91 18.76
C ILE A 150 -9.06 12.41 19.08
N TYR A 151 -8.40 13.22 18.25
CA TYR A 151 -8.52 14.68 18.32
C TYR A 151 -9.84 15.12 17.64
N ASN A 152 -10.86 15.43 18.44
CA ASN A 152 -12.06 16.10 17.98
C ASN A 152 -11.78 17.59 17.74
N PHE A 153 -11.64 17.98 16.48
CA PHE A 153 -11.56 19.38 16.07
C PHE A 153 -12.99 19.92 15.91
N ASN A 154 -13.58 20.41 17.01
CA ASN A 154 -14.82 21.18 16.92
C ASN A 154 -14.51 22.55 16.32
N GLY A 155 -14.60 22.64 14.99
CA GLY A 155 -14.67 23.91 14.28
C GLY A 155 -15.97 24.61 14.62
N THR A 156 -15.91 25.64 15.47
CA THR A 156 -16.98 26.63 15.60
C THR A 156 -16.54 27.86 14.83
N ILE A 157 -17.04 27.99 13.60
CA ILE A 157 -17.04 29.22 12.82
C ILE A 157 -18.46 29.80 12.88
N GLY A 158 -18.57 31.07 13.24
CA GLY A 158 -19.74 31.90 12.94
C GLY A 158 -20.28 32.71 14.12
N GLN A 159 -20.08 34.03 14.08
CA GLN A 159 -21.12 35.07 13.91
C GLN A 159 -21.85 35.40 15.23
N THR A 160 -21.97 36.64 15.69
CA THR A 160 -22.10 37.96 15.02
C THR A 160 -21.39 39.05 15.80
#